data_AF-A0A6N7R3K8-F1
#
_entry.id   AF-A0A6N7R3K8-F1
#
_cell.length_a   1.000
_cell.length_b   1.000
_cell.length_c   1.000
_cell.angle_alpha   90.00
_cell.angle_beta   90.00
_cell.angle_gamma   90.00
#
_symmetry.space_group_name_H-M   'P 1'
#
loop_
_entity.id
_entity.type
_entity.pdbx_description
1 polymer ?
#
loop_
_entity_poly.entity_id
_entity_poly.type
_entity_poly.pdbx_seq_one_letter_code
_entity_poly.pdbx_strand_id
1 'polypeptide(L)'
;MQQKARVIYDMAMILLVMVTILTLWVEHTVNSTINLIVWIVFLIDYIIRIILADNKWQFIKKNPFLLLAVIPFDQFFQVARIVRLFYLFRIKTITKYYVTPYIKQLTYTKKMLLLLSLPALLLVETIMIWKMGNKLEFWHEAFFVVFQHLFIFVNSLESINHFPSILLLTITSIFGVIIQGLVLQWLFDKLEDIWHKRKQIFSSTKSGG
;
A
#
# COMPACT_ATOMS: atom_id res chain seq x y z
N MET A 1 15.07 -25.80 17.07
CA MET A 1 13.59 -25.59 17.21
C MET A 1 13.11 -24.27 16.62
N GLN A 2 13.86 -23.16 16.73
CA GLN A 2 13.44 -21.85 16.21
C GLN A 2 13.17 -21.78 14.70
N GLN A 3 13.88 -22.56 13.88
CA GLN A 3 13.71 -22.55 12.42
C GLN A 3 12.38 -23.18 11.99
N LYS A 4 11.98 -24.30 12.62
CA LYS A 4 10.69 -24.97 12.34
C LYS A 4 9.50 -24.11 12.77
N ALA A 5 9.58 -23.48 13.94
CA ALA A 5 8.54 -22.55 14.43
C ALA A 5 8.38 -21.32 13.51
N ARG A 6 9.50 -20.77 13.00
CA ARG A 6 9.47 -19.67 12.02
C ARG A 6 8.80 -20.10 10.72
N VAL A 7 9.12 -21.28 10.19
CA VAL A 7 8.51 -21.80 8.97
C VAL A 7 7.01 -22.04 9.14
N ILE A 8 6.59 -22.59 10.27
CA ILE A 8 5.16 -22.79 10.59
C ILE A 8 4.43 -21.45 10.70
N TYR A 9 5.04 -20.47 11.36
CA TYR A 9 4.50 -19.11 11.45
C TYR A 9 4.35 -18.48 10.06
N ASP A 10 5.40 -18.55 9.23
CA ASP A 10 5.39 -18.00 7.87
C ASP A 10 4.32 -18.70 7.01
N MET A 11 4.17 -20.02 7.11
CA MET A 11 3.11 -20.79 6.44
C MET A 11 1.71 -20.40 6.93
N ALA A 12 1.51 -20.21 8.23
CA ALA A 12 0.23 -19.78 8.79
C ALA A 12 -0.17 -18.38 8.31
N MET A 13 0.80 -17.46 8.23
CA MET A 13 0.58 -16.13 7.64
C MET A 13 0.22 -16.22 6.16
N ILE A 14 0.92 -17.06 5.39
CA ILE A 14 0.58 -17.31 3.98
C ILE A 14 -0.84 -17.89 3.86
N LEU A 15 -1.22 -18.83 4.72
CA LEU A 15 -2.55 -19.44 4.72
C LEU A 15 -3.64 -18.40 5.02
N LEU A 16 -3.45 -17.54 6.03
CA LEU A 16 -4.39 -16.45 6.36
C LEU A 16 -4.59 -15.50 5.18
N VAL A 17 -3.50 -15.20 4.48
CA VAL A 17 -3.54 -14.39 3.27
C VAL A 17 -4.28 -15.10 2.14
N MET A 18 -4.04 -16.40 1.92
CA MET A 18 -4.77 -17.21 0.94
C MET A 18 -6.26 -17.27 1.23
N VAL A 19 -6.66 -17.46 2.49
CA VAL A 19 -8.07 -17.40 2.92
C VAL A 19 -8.67 -16.05 2.58
N THR A 20 -7.93 -14.96 2.79
CA THR A 20 -8.36 -13.61 2.42
C THR A 20 -8.59 -13.46 0.91
N ILE A 21 -7.71 -14.02 0.06
CA ILE A 21 -7.91 -14.02 -1.41
C ILE A 21 -9.14 -14.81 -1.79
N LEU A 22 -9.34 -15.99 -1.21
CA LEU A 22 -10.47 -16.86 -1.50
C LEU A 22 -11.80 -16.19 -1.12
N THR A 23 -11.82 -15.42 -0.03
CA THR A 23 -13.01 -14.66 0.37
C THR A 23 -13.35 -13.50 -0.57
N LEU A 24 -12.48 -13.12 -1.52
CA LEU A 24 -12.81 -12.09 -2.53
C LEU A 24 -13.94 -12.55 -3.48
N TRP A 25 -14.12 -13.86 -3.64
CA TRP A 25 -15.06 -14.45 -4.58
C TRP A 25 -16.33 -14.98 -3.90
N VAL A 26 -16.48 -14.78 -2.59
CA VAL A 26 -17.57 -15.30 -1.74
C VAL A 26 -18.42 -14.14 -1.21
N GLU A 27 -19.75 -14.35 -1.16
CA GLU A 27 -20.77 -13.36 -0.79
C GLU A 27 -20.49 -12.56 0.50
N HIS A 28 -21.03 -11.34 0.55
CA HIS A 28 -20.61 -10.23 1.42
C HIS A 28 -20.67 -10.48 2.94
N THR A 29 -21.55 -11.34 3.45
CA THR A 29 -21.79 -11.49 4.90
C THR A 29 -20.75 -12.36 5.60
N VAL A 30 -20.41 -13.51 5.01
CA VAL A 30 -19.33 -14.41 5.50
C VAL A 30 -17.96 -13.74 5.36
N ASN A 31 -17.81 -12.92 4.32
CA ASN A 31 -16.63 -12.14 4.02
C ASN A 31 -16.24 -11.18 5.16
N SER A 32 -17.20 -10.45 5.72
CA SER A 32 -16.94 -9.44 6.78
C SER A 32 -16.34 -10.06 8.06
N THR A 33 -16.88 -11.19 8.51
CA THR A 33 -16.41 -11.85 9.74
C THR A 33 -14.98 -12.40 9.58
N ILE A 34 -14.69 -13.03 8.43
CA ILE A 34 -13.35 -13.57 8.16
C ILE A 34 -12.32 -12.43 8.06
N ASN A 35 -12.67 -11.32 7.41
CA ASN A 35 -11.77 -10.16 7.32
C ASN A 35 -11.44 -9.54 8.66
N LEU A 36 -12.43 -9.46 9.56
CA LEU A 36 -12.25 -8.98 10.93
C LEU A 36 -11.27 -9.88 11.69
N ILE A 37 -11.45 -11.20 11.62
CA ILE A 37 -10.56 -12.16 12.29
C ILE A 37 -9.13 -12.03 11.75
N VAL A 38 -8.97 -12.01 10.43
CA VAL A 38 -7.66 -11.84 9.80
C VAL A 38 -7.02 -10.50 10.20
N TRP A 39 -7.80 -9.43 10.25
CA TRP A 39 -7.32 -8.12 10.68
C TRP A 39 -6.83 -8.14 12.12
N ILE A 40 -7.60 -8.72 13.04
CA ILE A 40 -7.23 -8.87 14.45
C ILE A 40 -5.91 -9.64 14.57
N VAL A 41 -5.71 -10.70 13.80
CA VAL A 41 -4.46 -11.46 13.80
C VAL A 41 -3.27 -10.59 13.36
N PHE A 42 -3.42 -9.81 12.28
CA PHE A 42 -2.37 -8.90 11.83
C PHE A 42 -2.11 -7.74 12.80
N LEU A 43 -3.16 -7.21 13.43
CA LEU A 43 -3.06 -6.20 14.48
C LEU A 43 -2.25 -6.73 15.67
N ILE A 44 -2.56 -7.93 16.14
CA ILE A 44 -1.84 -8.56 17.25
C ILE A 44 -0.38 -8.84 16.85
N ASP A 45 -0.12 -9.38 15.65
CA ASP A 45 1.25 -9.61 15.15
C ASP A 45 2.06 -8.29 15.13
N TYR A 46 1.46 -7.23 14.61
CA TYR A 46 2.10 -5.92 14.56
C TYR A 46 2.38 -5.36 15.96
N ILE A 47 1.40 -5.43 16.87
CA ILE A 47 1.53 -4.97 18.25
C ILE A 47 2.65 -5.73 18.98
N ILE A 48 2.70 -7.06 18.84
CA ILE A 48 3.75 -7.87 19.45
C ILE A 48 5.12 -7.45 18.91
N ARG A 49 5.25 -7.32 17.58
CA ARG A 49 6.54 -6.95 16.95
C ARG A 49 7.00 -5.54 17.31
N ILE A 50 6.10 -4.57 17.40
CA ILE A 50 6.48 -3.20 17.76
C ILE A 50 6.82 -3.08 19.24
N ILE A 51 6.18 -3.86 20.12
CA ILE A 51 6.51 -3.89 21.56
C ILE A 51 7.87 -4.56 21.78
N LEU A 52 8.17 -5.63 21.05
CA LEU A 52 9.44 -6.36 21.13
C LEU A 52 10.62 -5.64 20.42
N ALA A 53 10.35 -4.60 19.63
CA ALA A 53 11.40 -3.88 18.93
C ALA A 53 12.16 -2.94 19.87
N ASP A 54 13.50 -3.06 19.90
CA ASP A 54 14.40 -2.19 20.68
C ASP A 54 14.13 -0.70 20.45
N ASN A 55 13.74 -0.33 19.23
CA ASN A 55 13.33 1.02 18.87
C ASN A 55 12.04 0.97 18.03
N LYS A 56 10.92 1.31 18.68
CA LYS A 56 9.58 1.35 18.07
C LYS A 56 9.54 2.22 16.81
N TRP A 57 10.17 3.39 16.86
CA TRP A 57 10.20 4.34 15.74
C TRP A 57 11.00 3.80 14.55
N GLN A 58 12.15 3.17 14.82
CA GLN A 58 12.95 2.52 13.79
C GLN A 58 12.23 1.30 13.18
N PHE A 59 11.45 0.57 13.98
CA PHE A 59 10.65 -0.55 13.51
C PHE A 59 9.57 -0.11 12.52
N ILE A 60 8.82 0.96 12.83
CA ILE A 60 7.79 1.51 11.93
C ILE A 60 8.40 1.88 10.57
N LYS A 61 9.52 2.61 10.57
CA LYS A 61 10.23 3.02 9.35
C LYS A 61 10.67 1.86 8.48
N LYS A 62 11.19 0.81 9.10
CA LYS A 62 11.69 -0.36 8.39
C LYS A 62 10.56 -1.21 7.81
N ASN A 63 9.32 -1.01 8.25
CA ASN A 63 8.18 -1.85 7.92
C ASN A 63 6.88 -1.03 7.68
N PRO A 64 6.85 -0.12 6.69
CA PRO A 64 5.67 0.71 6.41
C PRO A 64 4.45 -0.12 5.96
N PHE A 65 4.66 -1.22 5.25
CA PHE A 65 3.58 -2.13 4.82
C PHE A 65 2.89 -2.83 6.00
N LEU A 66 3.65 -3.14 7.05
CA LEU A 66 3.12 -3.69 8.30
C LEU A 66 2.18 -2.70 8.98
N LEU A 67 2.52 -1.41 8.98
CA LEU A 67 1.65 -0.38 9.50
C LEU A 67 0.39 -0.22 8.64
N LEU A 68 0.54 -0.18 7.31
CA LEU A 68 -0.60 -0.08 6.38
C LEU A 68 -1.59 -1.25 6.51
N ALA A 69 -1.11 -2.47 6.80
CA ALA A 69 -1.95 -3.66 6.94
C ALA A 69 -2.87 -3.62 8.18
N VAL A 70 -2.51 -2.81 9.18
CA VAL A 70 -3.11 -2.78 10.52
C VAL A 70 -4.02 -1.58 10.70
N ILE A 71 -3.81 -0.48 9.94
CA ILE A 71 -4.73 0.64 9.92
C ILE A 71 -6.08 0.14 9.36
N PRO A 72 -7.21 0.32 10.07
CA PRO A 72 -8.53 -0.17 9.68
C PRO A 72 -9.12 0.69 8.54
N PHE A 73 -8.43 0.69 7.40
CA PHE A 73 -8.93 1.22 6.14
C PHE A 73 -10.04 0.34 5.55
N ASP A 74 -10.18 -0.90 6.04
CA ASP A 74 -11.19 -1.92 5.73
C ASP A 74 -12.62 -1.38 5.50
N GLN A 75 -13.08 -0.48 6.36
CA GLN A 75 -14.45 0.06 6.30
C GLN A 75 -14.65 1.05 5.15
N PHE A 76 -13.57 1.56 4.55
CA PHE A 76 -13.60 2.47 3.41
C PHE A 76 -12.99 1.84 2.15
N PHE A 77 -12.02 0.91 2.28
CA PHE A 77 -11.13 0.44 1.21
C PHE A 77 -10.93 -1.08 1.29
N GLN A 78 -11.43 -1.80 0.28
CA GLN A 78 -11.20 -3.26 0.13
C GLN A 78 -9.71 -3.63 -0.01
N VAL A 79 -8.86 -2.65 -0.32
CA VAL A 79 -7.42 -2.81 -0.51
C VAL A 79 -6.62 -3.02 0.77
N ALA A 80 -7.20 -2.82 1.95
CA ALA A 80 -6.60 -3.33 3.18
C ALA A 80 -6.28 -4.85 3.10
N ARG A 81 -7.03 -5.62 2.29
CA ARG A 81 -6.72 -7.04 1.98
C ARG A 81 -5.57 -7.22 1.01
N ILE A 82 -5.46 -6.36 -0.01
CA ILE A 82 -4.37 -6.41 -1.01
C ILE A 82 -3.04 -5.96 -0.39
N VAL A 83 -3.06 -4.97 0.51
CA VAL A 83 -1.89 -4.57 1.32
C VAL A 83 -1.38 -5.73 2.18
N ARG A 84 -2.26 -6.57 2.74
CA ARG A 84 -1.88 -7.80 3.46
C ARG A 84 -1.24 -8.84 2.54
N LEU A 85 -1.65 -8.95 1.27
CA LEU A 85 -0.96 -9.79 0.26
C LEU A 85 0.48 -9.33 0.01
N PHE A 86 0.69 -8.03 0.00
CA PHE A 86 2.01 -7.41 -0.08
C PHE A 86 2.88 -7.60 1.18
N TYR A 87 2.36 -8.21 2.24
CA TYR A 87 3.19 -8.65 3.38
C TYR A 87 3.98 -9.93 3.05
N LEU A 88 3.46 -10.78 2.16
CA LEU A 88 4.13 -12.00 1.68
C LEU A 88 5.25 -11.68 0.71
N PHE A 89 5.03 -10.70 -0.16
CA PHE A 89 6.11 -10.10 -0.92
C PHE A 89 6.89 -9.22 0.05
N ARG A 90 8.09 -9.63 0.47
CA ARG A 90 9.03 -8.67 1.04
C ARG A 90 9.27 -7.56 0.00
N ILE A 91 8.45 -6.51 -0.04
CA ILE A 91 8.61 -5.39 -0.97
C ILE A 91 9.96 -4.70 -0.75
N LYS A 92 10.57 -4.90 0.43
CA LYS A 92 11.98 -4.61 0.67
C LYS A 92 12.90 -5.12 -0.43
N THR A 93 12.62 -6.28 -1.03
CA THR A 93 13.42 -6.80 -2.14
C THR A 93 13.09 -6.09 -3.45
N ILE A 94 11.81 -5.91 -3.77
CA ILE A 94 11.37 -5.31 -5.04
C ILE A 94 11.77 -3.83 -5.11
N THR A 95 11.40 -3.00 -4.12
CA THR A 95 11.72 -1.57 -4.13
C THR A 95 13.22 -1.32 -4.05
N LYS A 96 13.94 -2.01 -3.16
CA LYS A 96 15.38 -1.75 -2.94
C LYS A 96 16.25 -2.27 -4.08
N TYR A 97 15.95 -3.45 -4.64
CA TYR A 97 16.78 -4.06 -5.69
C TYR A 97 16.30 -3.75 -7.11
N TYR A 98 15.02 -3.50 -7.34
CA TYR A 98 14.48 -3.30 -8.70
C TYR A 98 14.06 -1.86 -8.99
N VAL A 99 13.65 -1.06 -8.00
CA VAL A 99 13.17 0.32 -8.23
C VAL A 99 14.27 1.35 -7.92
N THR A 100 14.96 1.20 -6.80
CA THR A 100 15.92 2.18 -6.28
C THR A 100 17.18 2.37 -7.16
N PRO A 101 17.82 1.33 -7.74
CA PRO A 101 19.00 1.53 -8.59
C PRO A 101 18.66 2.24 -9.89
N TYR A 102 17.51 1.90 -10.51
CA TYR A 102 17.07 2.50 -11.76
C TYR A 102 16.76 4.00 -11.57
N ILE A 103 15.97 4.36 -10.55
CA ILE A 103 15.64 5.78 -10.28
C ILE A 103 16.89 6.61 -9.97
N LYS A 104 17.94 6.04 -9.37
CA LYS A 104 19.19 6.76 -9.06
C LYS A 104 20.05 7.05 -10.30
N GLN A 105 20.02 6.19 -11.33
CA GLN A 105 20.76 6.38 -12.58
C GLN A 105 20.02 7.26 -13.60
N LEU A 106 18.76 7.59 -13.34
CA LEU A 106 17.93 8.42 -14.22
C LEU A 106 18.33 9.91 -14.16
N THR A 107 18.73 10.47 -15.31
CA THR A 107 18.97 11.91 -15.52
C THR A 107 17.70 12.72 -15.20
N TYR A 108 17.83 13.96 -14.73
CA TYR A 108 16.72 14.84 -14.34
C TYR A 108 15.62 14.93 -15.42
N THR A 109 16.01 15.04 -16.69
CA THR A 109 15.08 15.05 -17.84
C THR A 109 14.26 13.77 -17.97
N LYS A 110 14.89 12.60 -17.76
CA LYS A 110 14.21 11.31 -17.80
C LYS A 110 13.31 11.10 -16.58
N LYS A 111 13.68 11.63 -15.39
CA LYS A 111 12.80 11.64 -14.21
C LYS A 111 11.56 12.49 -14.43
N MET A 112 11.71 13.65 -15.06
CA MET A 112 10.60 14.54 -15.39
C MET A 112 9.66 13.89 -16.42
N LEU A 113 10.22 13.22 -17.43
CA LEU A 113 9.43 12.45 -18.41
C LEU A 113 8.64 11.32 -17.73
N LEU A 114 9.26 10.58 -16.82
CA LEU A 114 8.62 9.48 -16.06
C LEU A 114 7.52 9.99 -15.12
N LEU A 115 7.74 11.17 -14.52
CA LEU A 115 6.74 11.84 -13.68
C LEU A 115 5.52 12.27 -14.50
N LEU A 116 5.72 12.72 -15.75
CA LEU A 116 4.66 13.12 -16.68
C LEU A 116 3.96 11.93 -17.34
N SER A 117 4.65 10.80 -17.54
CA SER A 117 4.07 9.63 -18.19
C SER A 117 3.03 8.93 -17.31
N LEU A 118 3.20 8.95 -15.99
CA LEU A 118 2.25 8.34 -15.06
C LEU A 118 0.83 8.97 -15.13
N PRO A 119 0.65 10.29 -15.00
CA PRO A 119 -0.67 10.91 -15.17
C PRO A 119 -1.20 10.76 -16.59
N ALA A 120 -0.33 10.76 -17.62
CA ALA A 120 -0.76 10.49 -18.99
C ALA A 120 -1.34 9.06 -19.16
N LEU A 121 -0.71 8.05 -18.56
CA LEU A 121 -1.21 6.68 -18.57
C LEU A 121 -2.57 6.56 -17.86
N LEU A 122 -2.76 7.23 -16.72
CA LEU A 122 -4.03 7.25 -16.00
C LEU A 122 -5.16 7.91 -16.80
N LEU A 123 -4.84 8.94 -17.59
CA LEU A 123 -5.80 9.57 -18.49
C LEU A 123 -6.17 8.63 -19.66
N VAL A 124 -5.21 7.88 -20.20
CA VAL A 124 -5.49 6.86 -21.21
C VAL A 124 -6.40 5.77 -20.65
N GLU A 125 -6.11 5.28 -19.44
CA GLU A 125 -6.95 4.32 -18.72
C GLU A 125 -8.37 4.86 -18.48
N THR A 126 -8.48 6.12 -18.08
CA THR A 126 -9.77 6.82 -17.90
C THR A 126 -10.61 6.78 -19.17
N ILE A 127 -10.01 7.12 -20.32
CA ILE A 127 -10.71 7.10 -21.62
C ILE A 127 -11.10 5.66 -22.00
N MET A 128 -10.22 4.69 -21.75
CA MET A 128 -10.47 3.28 -22.04
C MET A 128 -11.65 2.74 -21.23
N ILE A 129 -11.69 3.02 -19.91
CA ILE A 129 -12.78 2.60 -19.02
C ILE A 129 -14.10 3.27 -19.38
N TRP A 130 -14.07 4.56 -19.73
CA TRP A 130 -15.26 5.27 -20.20
C TRP A 130 -15.82 4.66 -21.49
N LYS A 131 -14.96 4.33 -22.47
CA LYS A 131 -15.37 3.74 -23.75
C LYS A 131 -15.80 2.27 -23.67
N MET A 132 -15.47 1.57 -22.58
CA MET A 132 -15.76 0.14 -22.42
C MET A 132 -17.23 -0.19 -22.16
N GLY A 133 -18.15 0.79 -22.23
CA GLY A 133 -19.59 0.54 -22.06
C GLY A 133 -19.96 0.17 -20.63
N ASN A 134 -19.20 0.70 -19.66
CA ASN A 134 -19.55 0.66 -18.24
C ASN A 134 -20.75 1.58 -17.95
N LYS A 135 -21.33 1.51 -16.75
CA LYS A 135 -22.43 2.39 -16.32
C LYS A 135 -21.86 3.76 -15.90
N LEU A 136 -21.12 4.40 -16.80
CA LEU A 136 -20.50 5.71 -16.61
C LEU A 136 -21.00 6.62 -17.72
N GLU A 137 -21.76 7.65 -17.36
CA GLU A 137 -22.36 8.57 -18.34
C GLU A 137 -21.30 9.56 -18.86
N PHE A 138 -20.38 9.96 -17.99
CA PHE A 138 -19.39 10.98 -18.29
C PHE A 138 -17.95 10.53 -18.03
N TRP A 139 -17.01 11.13 -18.78
CA TRP A 139 -15.58 10.82 -18.66
C TRP A 139 -15.01 11.15 -17.27
N HIS A 140 -15.56 12.15 -16.58
CA HIS A 140 -15.08 12.55 -15.26
C HIS A 140 -15.46 11.54 -14.17
N GLU A 141 -16.54 10.77 -14.35
CA GLU A 141 -16.87 9.65 -13.47
C GLU A 141 -15.83 8.54 -13.61
N ALA A 142 -15.43 8.21 -14.84
CA ALA A 142 -14.32 7.29 -15.10
C ALA A 142 -13.01 7.79 -14.49
N PHE A 143 -12.73 9.10 -14.62
CA PHE A 143 -11.55 9.71 -14.01
C PHE A 143 -11.58 9.57 -12.50
N PHE A 144 -12.71 9.86 -11.87
CA PHE A 144 -12.88 9.74 -10.43
C PHE A 144 -12.72 8.29 -9.97
N VAL A 145 -13.27 7.33 -10.71
CA VAL A 145 -13.09 5.89 -10.43
C VAL A 145 -11.61 5.48 -10.51
N VAL A 146 -10.89 5.86 -11.58
CA VAL A 146 -9.45 5.56 -11.74
C VAL A 146 -8.62 6.22 -10.65
N PHE A 147 -8.88 7.50 -10.38
CA PHE A 147 -8.20 8.26 -9.34
C PHE A 147 -8.45 7.67 -7.95
N GLN A 148 -9.69 7.29 -7.65
CA GLN A 148 -10.04 6.57 -6.44
C GLN A 148 -9.30 5.24 -6.39
N HIS A 149 -9.21 4.45 -7.45
CA HIS A 149 -8.44 3.20 -7.43
C HIS A 149 -6.93 3.42 -7.23
N LEU A 150 -6.39 4.59 -7.56
CA LEU A 150 -5.00 4.91 -7.28
C LEU A 150 -4.73 5.26 -5.80
N PHE A 151 -5.69 5.89 -5.12
CA PHE A 151 -5.46 6.47 -3.77
C PHE A 151 -6.36 5.92 -2.66
N ILE A 152 -7.58 5.52 -3.00
CA ILE A 152 -8.75 5.41 -2.11
C ILE A 152 -9.56 4.14 -2.47
N PHE A 153 -9.06 3.23 -3.31
CA PHE A 153 -9.57 1.88 -3.60
C PHE A 153 -11.06 1.60 -3.30
N VAL A 154 -11.93 2.33 -3.98
CA VAL A 154 -13.38 2.32 -3.74
C VAL A 154 -14.02 1.13 -4.43
N ASN A 155 -15.08 0.60 -3.85
CA ASN A 155 -15.89 -0.45 -4.46
C ASN A 155 -16.68 0.13 -5.66
N SER A 156 -16.10 0.07 -6.86
CA SER A 156 -16.74 0.53 -8.10
C SER A 156 -17.52 -0.56 -8.83
N LEU A 157 -17.71 -1.73 -8.22
CA LEU A 157 -18.38 -2.88 -8.82
C LEU A 157 -19.83 -2.60 -9.24
N GLU A 158 -20.48 -1.57 -8.69
CA GLU A 158 -21.82 -1.16 -9.14
C GLU A 158 -21.80 -0.44 -10.49
N SER A 159 -20.74 0.34 -10.78
CA SER A 159 -20.58 1.12 -12.01
C SER A 159 -19.74 0.41 -13.08
N ILE A 160 -18.88 -0.53 -12.68
CA ILE A 160 -17.95 -1.26 -13.56
C ILE A 160 -18.39 -2.72 -13.70
N ASN A 161 -18.88 -3.10 -14.89
CA ASN A 161 -19.38 -4.45 -15.17
C ASN A 161 -18.51 -5.24 -16.15
N HIS A 162 -17.49 -4.61 -16.75
CA HIS A 162 -16.65 -5.24 -17.77
C HIS A 162 -15.34 -5.79 -17.19
N PHE A 163 -15.06 -7.06 -17.49
CA PHE A 163 -13.87 -7.76 -17.00
C PHE A 163 -12.53 -7.02 -17.30
N PRO A 164 -12.30 -6.47 -18.50
CA PRO A 164 -11.07 -5.71 -18.76
C PRO A 164 -10.91 -4.45 -17.90
N SER A 165 -12.02 -3.76 -17.59
CA SER A 165 -11.99 -2.58 -16.71
C SER A 165 -11.65 -2.98 -15.27
N ILE A 166 -12.21 -4.09 -14.79
CA ILE A 166 -11.89 -4.65 -13.46
C ILE A 166 -10.39 -5.00 -13.39
N LEU A 167 -9.83 -5.59 -14.44
CA LEU A 167 -8.41 -5.96 -14.51
C LEU A 167 -7.51 -4.71 -14.47
N LEU A 168 -7.82 -3.69 -15.28
CA LEU A 168 -7.07 -2.41 -15.30
C LEU A 168 -7.10 -1.74 -13.93
N LEU A 169 -8.28 -1.60 -13.33
CA LEU A 169 -8.46 -1.00 -12.01
C LEU A 169 -7.76 -1.80 -10.90
N THR A 170 -7.66 -3.13 -11.02
CA THR A 170 -6.91 -3.97 -10.09
C THR A 170 -5.40 -3.70 -10.18
N ILE A 171 -4.86 -3.57 -11.40
CA ILE A 171 -3.46 -3.20 -11.61
C ILE A 171 -3.19 -1.81 -11.04
N THR A 172 -4.05 -0.84 -11.32
CA THR A 172 -3.96 0.52 -10.79
C THR A 172 -4.01 0.54 -9.25
N SER A 173 -4.81 -0.34 -8.66
CA SER A 173 -4.88 -0.51 -7.21
C SER A 173 -3.57 -1.05 -6.61
N ILE A 174 -2.94 -2.01 -7.27
CA ILE A 174 -1.62 -2.53 -6.88
C ILE A 174 -0.57 -1.41 -6.89
N PHE A 175 -0.53 -0.61 -7.96
CA PHE A 175 0.39 0.53 -8.04
C PHE A 175 0.12 1.58 -6.96
N GLY A 176 -1.14 1.88 -6.68
CA GLY A 176 -1.55 2.78 -5.61
C GLY A 176 -0.98 2.38 -4.26
N VAL A 177 -1.10 1.11 -3.87
CA VAL A 177 -0.57 0.57 -2.61
C VAL A 177 0.95 0.75 -2.51
N ILE A 178 1.65 0.45 -3.62
CA ILE A 178 3.11 0.61 -3.67
C ILE A 178 3.47 2.08 -3.46
N ILE A 179 2.82 3.00 -4.19
CA ILE A 179 3.06 4.44 -4.08
C ILE A 179 2.81 4.92 -2.65
N GLN A 180 1.70 4.54 -2.02
CA GLN A 180 1.37 4.92 -0.65
C GLN A 180 2.40 4.41 0.36
N GLY A 181 2.86 3.15 0.22
CA GLY A 181 3.93 2.59 1.05
C GLY A 181 5.23 3.37 0.93
N LEU A 182 5.58 3.81 -0.29
CA LEU A 182 6.77 4.63 -0.54
C LEU A 182 6.61 6.06 0.00
N VAL A 183 5.44 6.68 -0.18
CA VAL A 183 5.15 8.02 0.36
C VAL A 183 5.19 8.00 1.87
N LEU A 184 4.62 6.97 2.50
CA LEU A 184 4.66 6.80 3.96
C LEU A 184 6.10 6.63 4.46
N GLN A 185 6.92 5.84 3.74
CA GLN A 185 8.35 5.70 4.04
C GLN A 185 9.09 7.05 3.93
N TRP A 186 8.90 7.77 2.83
CA TRP A 186 9.50 9.09 2.61
C TRP A 186 9.07 10.11 3.67
N LEU A 187 7.79 10.10 4.06
CA LEU A 187 7.25 10.96 5.10
C LEU A 187 7.95 10.72 6.45
N PHE A 188 8.13 9.45 6.84
CA PHE A 188 8.83 9.12 8.08
C PHE A 188 10.31 9.53 8.06
N ASP A 189 10.99 9.35 6.92
CA ASP A 189 12.37 9.79 6.75
C ASP A 189 12.47 11.33 6.85
N LYS A 190 11.53 12.06 6.23
CA LYS A 190 11.51 13.53 6.26
C LYS A 190 11.20 14.09 7.66
N LEU A 191 10.27 13.47 8.39
CA LEU A 191 9.95 13.87 9.77
C LEU A 191 11.17 13.71 10.69
N GLU A 192 11.98 12.68 10.48
CA GLU A 192 13.23 12.49 11.21
C GLU A 192 14.27 13.56 10.87
N ASP A 193 14.47 13.90 9.60
CA ASP A 193 15.37 14.99 9.20
C ASP A 193 14.98 16.32 9.89
N ILE A 194 13.67 16.60 9.94
CA ILE A 194 13.15 17.81 10.59
C ILE A 194 13.39 17.73 12.11
N TRP A 195 13.17 16.58 12.72
CA TRP A 195 13.38 16.37 14.15
C TRP A 195 14.85 16.49 14.56
N HIS A 196 15.78 15.90 13.81
CA HIS A 196 17.22 16.03 14.06
C HIS A 196 17.72 17.45 13.85
N LYS A 197 17.25 18.15 12.81
CA LYS A 197 17.56 19.57 12.60
C LYS A 197 17.06 20.45 13.76
N ARG A 198 15.83 20.21 14.25
CA ARG A 198 15.32 20.92 15.43
C ARG A 198 16.12 20.61 16.70
N LYS A 199 16.53 19.35 16.91
CA LYS A 199 17.30 18.95 18.09
C LYS A 199 18.69 19.59 18.12
N GLN A 200 19.36 19.72 16.97
CA GLN A 200 20.64 20.43 16.87
C GLN A 200 20.53 21.93 17.18
N ILE A 201 19.46 22.59 16.71
CA ILE A 201 19.20 24.01 16.99
C ILE A 201 18.96 24.24 18.50
N PHE A 202 18.25 23.34 19.18
CA PHE A 202 18.02 23.44 20.63
C PHE A 202 19.25 23.10 21.48
N SER A 203 20.16 22.25 21.00
CA SER A 203 21.41 21.95 21.72
C SER A 203 22.46 23.06 21.60
N SER A 204 22.49 23.80 20.50
CA SER A 204 23.44 24.92 20.30
C SER A 204 23.03 26.20 21.05
N THR A 205 21.75 26.38 21.37
CA THR A 205 21.28 27.50 22.22
C THR A 205 21.58 27.28 23.70
N LYS A 206 21.78 26.03 24.13
CA LYS A 206 22.02 25.67 25.55
C LYS A 206 23.51 25.66 25.95
N SER A 207 24.43 25.77 25.00
CA SER A 207 25.88 25.85 25.25
C SER A 207 26.47 27.26 25.04
N GLY A 208 25.62 28.26 24.82
CA GLY A 208 26.01 29.65 24.52
C GLY A 208 25.43 30.69 25.48
N GLY A 209 24.92 30.27 26.64
CA GLY A 209 24.53 31.13 27.76
C GLY A 209 25.11 30.57 29.05
#